data_AF-A0A328FFK3-F1
#
_entry.id   AF-A0A328FFK3-F1
#
_cell.length_a   1.000
_cell.length_b   1.000
_cell.length_c   1.000
_cell.angle_alpha   90.00
_cell.angle_beta   90.00
_cell.angle_gamma   90.00
#
_symmetry.space_group_name_H-M   'P 1'
#
loop_
_entity.id
_entity.type
_entity.pdbx_description
1 polymer ?
#
loop_
_entity_poly.entity_id
_entity_poly.type
_entity_poly.pdbx_seq_one_letter_code
_entity_poly.pdbx_strand_id
1 'polypeptide(L)'
;MHTIYIRTLKRAEHTVFCVANGQKFYYDPQFGVRVPYSSGQQVKRSILDTLAGELNESPAPTTFLFDVTKKKEIGEGEVFGTCDPSHFDQLIGGWMKAQKGGKEKTIKRRSPLSISAMRALHPLLAGIETENITFDRSDRQTNKVIVRGPDNNILSKEEVLSLIKDKDRSLVRKWIPDNARATGFFVQDIAVDLRRLFCVTLNEYEPEITQETQESLKAQGWIESKNVFGKCLVAPAKYRQKLIPAIAKSIVDWRITSNQSRTFSLMETLAISISEDANKIAGSIRGKLNPENERKAIPVIEENMDGVDTFVSLAAGNYLITNSESAEAMENAKKFISDKIQAFDCENQMPA
;
A
#
# COMPACT_ATOMS: atom_id res chain seq x y z
N MET A 1 -20.72 -16.23 -3.19
CA MET A 1 -19.42 -15.59 -2.94
C MET A 1 -19.48 -14.12 -3.37
N HIS A 2 -19.18 -13.17 -2.47
CA HIS A 2 -19.21 -11.73 -2.80
C HIS A 2 -17.94 -10.97 -2.43
N THR A 3 -17.21 -11.46 -1.44
CA THR A 3 -15.99 -10.83 -0.94
C THR A 3 -14.91 -11.88 -0.77
N ILE A 4 -13.69 -11.56 -1.18
CA ILE A 4 -12.49 -12.36 -0.89
C ILE A 4 -11.74 -11.66 0.25
N TYR A 5 -11.47 -12.37 1.32
CA TYR A 5 -10.60 -11.93 2.40
C TYR A 5 -9.23 -12.56 2.25
N ILE A 6 -8.19 -11.73 2.31
CA ILE A 6 -6.81 -12.14 2.09
C ILE A 6 -6.01 -11.65 3.28
N ARG A 7 -5.23 -12.53 3.90
CA ARG A 7 -4.29 -12.18 4.96
C ARG A 7 -2.90 -12.61 4.57
N THR A 8 -1.97 -11.67 4.59
CA THR A 8 -0.59 -11.88 4.18
C THR A 8 0.33 -11.75 5.38
N LEU A 9 1.18 -12.75 5.63
CA LEU A 9 2.31 -12.67 6.54
C LEU A 9 3.56 -12.22 5.78
N LYS A 10 4.09 -11.05 6.12
CA LYS A 10 5.37 -10.55 5.60
C LYS A 10 6.42 -10.47 6.70
N ARG A 11 7.67 -10.69 6.33
CA ARG A 11 8.83 -10.40 7.20
C ARG A 11 9.55 -9.14 6.71
N ALA A 12 9.82 -8.22 7.62
CA ALA A 12 10.68 -7.08 7.35
C ALA A 12 11.91 -7.17 8.24
N GLU A 13 13.10 -6.95 7.68
CA GLU A 13 14.36 -7.03 8.46
C GLU A 13 14.84 -5.66 8.91
N HIS A 14 14.83 -4.67 8.01
CA HIS A 14 15.32 -3.32 8.31
C HIS A 14 14.77 -2.32 7.29
N THR A 15 13.56 -1.80 7.52
CA THR A 15 12.89 -0.94 6.53
C THR A 15 12.17 0.25 7.17
N VAL A 16 11.77 1.21 6.34
CA VAL A 16 10.98 2.37 6.75
C VAL A 16 9.64 2.39 6.03
N PHE A 17 8.55 2.26 6.78
CA PHE A 17 7.20 2.27 6.23
C PHE A 17 6.66 3.68 5.90
N CYS A 18 7.38 4.76 6.20
CA CYS A 18 6.95 6.14 5.97
C CYS A 18 8.13 7.08 5.70
N VAL A 19 7.94 8.09 4.83
CA VAL A 19 9.03 8.97 4.36
C VAL A 19 9.13 10.29 5.12
N ALA A 20 8.02 10.86 5.61
CA ALA A 20 8.00 12.24 6.11
C ALA A 20 8.64 12.41 7.50
N ASN A 21 8.31 11.55 8.46
CA ASN A 21 8.71 11.66 9.88
C ASN A 21 9.44 10.40 10.39
N GLY A 22 10.13 9.68 9.51
CA GLY A 22 10.77 8.39 9.82
C GLY A 22 9.77 7.24 10.01
N GLN A 23 10.18 6.20 10.74
CA GLN A 23 9.40 4.98 10.95
C GLN A 23 8.18 5.24 11.85
N LYS A 24 6.97 4.98 11.31
CA LYS A 24 5.71 5.05 12.07
C LYS A 24 5.63 3.93 13.10
N PHE A 25 5.09 4.26 14.27
CA PHE A 25 4.85 3.30 15.35
C PHE A 25 3.63 3.70 16.19
N TYR A 26 3.10 2.75 16.94
CA TYR A 26 2.18 3.01 18.05
C TYR A 26 2.76 2.39 19.33
N TYR A 27 2.26 2.78 20.51
CA TYR A 27 2.63 2.17 21.78
C TYR A 27 1.59 1.11 22.16
N ASP A 28 2.04 -0.11 22.42
CA ASP A 28 1.21 -1.19 22.92
C ASP A 28 1.27 -1.20 24.46
N PRO A 29 0.16 -0.90 25.16
CA PRO A 29 0.16 -0.81 26.62
C PRO A 29 0.21 -2.17 27.32
N GLN A 30 -0.25 -3.24 26.65
CA GLN A 30 -0.26 -4.58 27.24
C GLN A 30 1.15 -5.13 27.40
N PHE A 31 1.98 -4.95 26.38
CA PHE A 31 3.36 -5.44 26.38
C PHE A 31 4.39 -4.34 26.70
N GLY A 32 3.99 -3.08 26.68
CA GLY A 32 4.85 -1.93 27.01
C GLY A 32 5.90 -1.66 25.94
N VAL A 33 5.57 -1.87 24.66
CA VAL A 33 6.51 -1.79 23.54
C VAL A 33 6.04 -0.82 22.46
N ARG A 34 6.99 -0.21 21.73
CA ARG A 34 6.69 0.57 20.52
C ARG A 34 6.67 -0.37 19.32
N VAL A 35 5.53 -0.44 18.65
CA VAL A 35 5.30 -1.38 17.56
C VAL A 35 5.27 -0.63 16.22
N PRO A 36 6.12 -1.00 15.25
CA PRO A 36 6.10 -0.37 13.93
C PRO A 36 4.85 -0.77 13.13
N TYR A 37 4.39 0.11 12.24
CA TYR A 37 3.32 -0.22 11.29
C TYR A 37 3.41 0.61 10.00
N SER A 38 2.80 0.12 8.93
CA SER A 38 2.55 0.86 7.69
C SER A 38 1.06 1.16 7.56
N SER A 39 0.71 2.41 7.26
CA SER A 39 -0.69 2.79 7.06
C SER A 39 -1.29 2.11 5.82
N GLY A 40 -2.58 1.77 5.84
CA GLY A 40 -3.25 1.14 4.70
C GLY A 40 -3.15 1.95 3.40
N GLN A 41 -3.05 3.28 3.47
CA GLN A 41 -2.81 4.14 2.30
C GLN A 41 -1.45 3.91 1.63
N GLN A 42 -0.39 3.68 2.42
CA GLN A 42 0.94 3.36 1.90
C GLN A 42 0.93 2.01 1.19
N VAL A 43 0.24 1.04 1.79
CA VAL A 43 0.10 -0.29 1.21
C VAL A 43 -0.72 -0.25 -0.08
N LYS A 44 -1.86 0.45 -0.06
CA LYS A 44 -2.70 0.68 -1.24
C LYS A 44 -1.91 1.32 -2.38
N ARG A 45 -1.12 2.35 -2.10
CA ARG A 45 -0.23 2.95 -3.09
C ARG A 45 0.74 1.92 -3.67
N SER A 46 1.37 1.11 -2.83
CA SER A 46 2.33 0.09 -3.28
C SER A 46 1.66 -0.97 -4.16
N ILE A 47 0.41 -1.35 -3.86
CA ILE A 47 -0.40 -2.25 -4.70
C ILE A 47 -0.72 -1.59 -6.05
N LEU A 48 -1.18 -0.33 -6.06
CA LEU A 48 -1.47 0.39 -7.30
C LEU A 48 -0.22 0.64 -8.16
N ASP A 49 0.93 0.93 -7.55
CA ASP A 49 2.21 1.08 -8.23
C ASP A 49 2.65 -0.25 -8.87
N THR A 50 2.45 -1.37 -8.15
CA THR A 50 2.72 -2.72 -8.69
C THR A 50 1.78 -3.04 -9.85
N LEU A 51 0.49 -2.73 -9.70
CA LEU A 51 -0.52 -2.91 -10.74
C LEU A 51 -0.19 -2.10 -12.01
N ALA A 52 0.23 -0.84 -11.85
CA ALA A 52 0.68 0.02 -12.94
C ALA A 52 1.87 -0.60 -13.70
N GLY A 53 2.86 -1.12 -12.97
CA GLY A 53 4.02 -1.81 -13.54
C GLY A 53 3.65 -3.07 -14.33
N GLU A 54 2.72 -3.88 -13.80
CA GLU A 54 2.25 -5.10 -14.48
C GLU A 54 1.42 -4.81 -15.74
N LEU A 55 0.63 -3.72 -15.71
CA LEU A 55 -0.15 -3.30 -16.87
C LEU A 55 0.69 -2.53 -17.90
N ASN A 56 1.89 -2.08 -17.51
CA ASN A 56 2.72 -1.12 -18.23
C ASN A 56 1.92 0.14 -18.64
N GLU A 57 1.12 0.65 -17.69
CA GLU A 57 0.25 1.80 -17.85
C GLU A 57 0.51 2.84 -16.77
N SER A 58 0.45 4.11 -17.15
CA SER A 58 0.50 5.21 -16.19
C SER A 58 -0.84 5.38 -15.48
N PRO A 59 -0.85 5.64 -14.15
CA PRO A 59 -2.06 6.04 -13.44
C PRO A 59 -2.69 7.30 -14.04
N ALA A 60 -3.98 7.49 -13.78
CA ALA A 60 -4.69 8.68 -14.22
C ALA A 60 -4.04 9.98 -13.68
N PRO A 61 -4.05 11.06 -14.47
CA PRO A 61 -3.53 12.34 -14.01
C PRO A 61 -4.35 12.87 -12.83
N THR A 62 -3.65 13.47 -11.87
CA THR A 62 -4.26 14.16 -10.73
C THR A 62 -4.05 15.66 -10.87
N THR A 63 -5.12 16.43 -10.70
CA THR A 63 -5.04 17.88 -10.66
C THR A 63 -4.83 18.34 -9.21
N PHE A 64 -3.81 19.15 -9.01
CA PHE A 64 -3.51 19.81 -7.73
C PHE A 64 -3.83 21.30 -7.88
N LEU A 65 -4.81 21.79 -7.13
CA LEU A 65 -5.10 23.20 -7.02
C LEU A 65 -4.37 23.79 -5.83
N PHE A 66 -3.86 25.00 -6.00
CA PHE A 66 -3.29 25.80 -4.92
C PHE A 66 -4.00 27.14 -4.90
N ASP A 67 -4.40 27.57 -3.72
CA ASP A 67 -5.10 28.83 -3.50
C ASP A 67 -4.11 29.94 -3.14
N VAL A 68 -4.32 31.17 -3.61
CA VAL A 68 -3.57 32.32 -3.09
C VAL A 68 -4.22 32.79 -1.80
N THR A 69 -3.47 32.75 -0.70
CA THR A 69 -3.95 33.19 0.61
C THR A 69 -4.10 34.72 0.66
N LYS A 70 -4.82 35.23 1.66
CA LYS A 70 -4.96 36.69 1.89
C LYS A 70 -3.61 37.41 2.07
N LYS A 71 -2.53 36.66 2.41
CA LYS A 71 -1.16 37.18 2.57
C LYS A 71 -0.36 37.18 1.25
N LYS A 72 -0.98 36.87 0.11
CA LYS A 72 -0.31 36.68 -1.20
C LYS A 72 0.70 35.53 -1.22
N GLU A 73 0.44 34.49 -0.44
CA GLU A 73 1.24 33.25 -0.40
C GLU A 73 0.47 32.11 -1.07
N ILE A 74 1.17 31.09 -1.56
CA ILE A 74 0.55 29.87 -2.10
C ILE A 74 0.12 28.97 -0.93
N GLY A 75 -1.16 28.64 -0.87
CA GLY A 75 -1.75 27.71 0.09
C GLY A 75 -2.31 26.46 -0.58
N GLU A 76 -2.53 25.41 0.21
CA GLU A 76 -3.12 24.16 -0.27
C GLU A 76 -4.56 24.38 -0.74
N GLY A 77 -4.88 23.86 -1.92
CA GLY A 77 -6.23 23.81 -2.47
C GLY A 77 -6.72 22.37 -2.61
N GLU A 78 -7.63 22.16 -3.55
CA GLU A 78 -8.27 20.87 -3.79
C GLU A 78 -7.38 19.94 -4.62
N VAL A 79 -7.53 18.64 -4.39
CA VAL A 79 -6.89 17.61 -5.21
C VAL A 79 -7.99 16.73 -5.78
N PHE A 80 -8.05 16.58 -7.11
CA PHE A 80 -9.03 15.72 -7.75
C PHE A 80 -8.42 14.91 -8.90
N GLY A 81 -8.85 13.65 -9.01
CA GLY A 81 -8.62 12.82 -10.19
C GLY A 81 -9.66 13.09 -11.28
N THR A 82 -9.47 12.44 -12.43
CA THR A 82 -10.39 12.54 -13.58
C THR A 82 -11.79 11.97 -13.32
N CYS A 83 -11.97 11.15 -12.27
CA CYS A 83 -13.23 10.48 -11.93
C CYS A 83 -13.74 9.57 -13.07
N ASP A 84 -12.82 8.92 -13.77
CA ASP A 84 -13.08 8.03 -14.91
C ASP A 84 -12.59 6.60 -14.61
N PRO A 85 -13.50 5.61 -14.51
CA PRO A 85 -13.17 4.21 -14.26
C PRO A 85 -12.54 3.50 -15.48
N SER A 86 -12.37 4.17 -16.62
CA SER A 86 -11.56 3.64 -17.73
C SER A 86 -10.10 3.45 -17.31
N HIS A 87 -9.60 4.28 -16.38
CA HIS A 87 -8.28 4.14 -15.80
C HIS A 87 -8.27 3.10 -14.67
N PHE A 88 -7.32 2.15 -14.74
CA PHE A 88 -7.24 1.03 -13.80
C PHE A 88 -7.08 1.50 -12.34
N ASP A 89 -6.31 2.54 -12.08
CA ASP A 89 -6.03 3.04 -10.74
C ASP A 89 -7.26 3.69 -10.10
N GLN A 90 -8.12 4.31 -10.90
CA GLN A 90 -9.39 4.86 -10.43
C GLN A 90 -10.45 3.76 -10.28
N LEU A 91 -10.51 2.79 -11.20
CA LEU A 91 -11.40 1.63 -11.08
C LEU A 91 -11.07 0.79 -9.83
N ILE A 92 -9.79 0.60 -9.50
CA ILE A 92 -9.39 -0.25 -8.37
C ILE A 92 -9.15 0.56 -7.09
N GLY A 93 -8.70 1.81 -7.20
CA GLY A 93 -8.41 2.71 -6.09
C GLY A 93 -9.58 3.57 -5.65
N GLY A 94 -10.55 3.85 -6.53
CA GLY A 94 -11.63 4.80 -6.25
C GLY A 94 -11.14 6.25 -6.20
N TRP A 95 -12.08 7.17 -6.01
CA TRP A 95 -11.81 8.61 -6.04
C TRP A 95 -12.82 9.37 -5.17
N MET A 96 -12.50 10.62 -4.87
CA MET A 96 -13.42 11.58 -4.29
C MET A 96 -13.09 12.95 -4.85
N LYS A 97 -14.08 13.61 -5.46
CA LYS A 97 -14.02 14.98 -5.93
C LYS A 97 -15.13 15.76 -5.23
N ALA A 98 -14.73 16.59 -4.28
CA ALA A 98 -15.60 17.52 -3.59
C ALA A 98 -15.13 18.94 -3.94
N GLN A 99 -16.03 19.78 -4.44
CA GLN A 99 -15.72 21.15 -4.85
C GLN A 99 -15.97 22.15 -3.71
N LYS A 100 -15.10 23.15 -3.60
CA LYS A 100 -15.09 24.16 -2.56
C LYS A 100 -16.32 25.04 -2.68
N GLY A 101 -17.05 25.17 -1.57
CA GLY A 101 -18.28 25.96 -1.51
C GLY A 101 -19.56 25.20 -1.87
N GLY A 102 -19.49 23.88 -2.12
CA GLY A 102 -20.67 23.00 -2.18
C GLY A 102 -21.66 23.31 -3.32
N LYS A 103 -21.20 24.00 -4.37
CA LYS A 103 -22.04 24.36 -5.53
C LYS A 103 -22.30 23.18 -6.45
N GLU A 104 -21.34 22.26 -6.56
CA GLU A 104 -21.48 21.00 -7.28
C GLU A 104 -21.63 19.82 -6.31
N LYS A 105 -22.35 18.79 -6.75
CA LYS A 105 -22.45 17.53 -6.00
C LYS A 105 -21.06 16.88 -5.90
N THR A 106 -20.76 16.34 -4.72
CA THR A 106 -19.56 15.53 -4.53
C THR A 106 -19.67 14.23 -5.32
N ILE A 107 -18.69 13.96 -6.17
CA ILE A 107 -18.57 12.71 -6.92
C ILE A 107 -17.59 11.83 -6.17
N LYS A 108 -18.03 10.65 -5.73
CA LYS A 108 -17.18 9.76 -4.93
C LYS A 108 -17.42 8.30 -5.29
N ARG A 109 -16.35 7.55 -5.46
CA ARG A 109 -16.36 6.09 -5.58
C ARG A 109 -15.45 5.48 -4.52
N ARG A 110 -16.00 4.55 -3.74
CA ARG A 110 -15.20 3.82 -2.75
C ARG A 110 -14.38 2.74 -3.46
N SER A 111 -13.13 2.59 -3.02
CA SER A 111 -12.25 1.50 -3.42
C SER A 111 -12.94 0.14 -3.22
N PRO A 112 -12.99 -0.75 -4.24
CA PRO A 112 -13.43 -2.14 -4.06
C PRO A 112 -12.45 -2.95 -3.19
N LEU A 113 -11.22 -2.44 -3.01
CA LEU A 113 -10.24 -2.98 -2.08
C LEU A 113 -10.30 -2.23 -0.74
N SER A 114 -10.68 -2.93 0.33
CA SER A 114 -10.51 -2.44 1.70
C SER A 114 -9.23 -3.01 2.28
N ILE A 115 -8.25 -2.15 2.53
CA ILE A 115 -6.88 -2.55 2.90
C ILE A 115 -6.60 -2.09 4.33
N SER A 116 -6.25 -3.03 5.21
CA SER A 116 -5.83 -2.72 6.57
C SER A 116 -4.47 -2.01 6.58
N ALA A 117 -4.13 -1.42 7.72
CA ALA A 117 -2.72 -1.16 8.00
C ALA A 117 -1.94 -2.48 7.97
N MET A 118 -0.70 -2.45 7.46
CA MET A 118 0.24 -3.54 7.70
C MET A 118 0.84 -3.33 9.08
N ARG A 119 0.49 -4.21 10.02
CA ARG A 119 0.81 -4.11 11.45
C ARG A 119 1.59 -5.33 11.90
N ALA A 120 2.25 -5.27 13.05
CA ALA A 120 2.88 -6.46 13.61
C ALA A 120 1.87 -7.62 13.76
N LEU A 121 2.32 -8.85 13.47
CA LEU A 121 1.55 -10.07 13.73
C LEU A 121 1.18 -10.16 15.22
N HIS A 122 2.13 -9.80 16.07
CA HIS A 122 2.00 -9.66 17.51
C HIS A 122 2.96 -8.56 18.00
N PRO A 123 2.64 -7.76 19.03
CA PRO A 123 3.53 -6.71 19.55
C PRO A 123 4.95 -7.18 19.90
N LEU A 124 5.08 -8.42 20.39
CA LEU A 124 6.35 -9.06 20.73
C LEU A 124 7.11 -9.69 19.54
N LEU A 125 6.55 -9.63 18.33
CA LEU A 125 7.12 -10.22 17.11
C LEU A 125 7.59 -9.17 16.10
N ALA A 126 7.56 -7.90 16.48
CA ALA A 126 8.10 -6.81 15.69
C ALA A 126 8.73 -5.76 16.62
N GLY A 127 9.70 -5.03 16.09
CA GLY A 127 10.48 -4.07 16.86
C GLY A 127 10.92 -2.88 16.03
N ILE A 128 11.38 -1.86 16.74
CA ILE A 128 12.04 -0.71 16.16
C ILE A 128 13.50 -0.77 16.56
N GLU A 129 14.37 -0.88 15.57
CA GLU A 129 15.81 -0.74 15.77
C GLU A 129 16.24 0.67 15.41
N THR A 130 17.17 1.24 16.19
CA THR A 130 17.75 2.55 15.92
C THR A 130 19.18 2.36 15.45
N GLU A 131 19.50 2.91 14.29
CA GLU A 131 20.85 2.95 13.75
C GLU A 131 21.29 4.38 13.51
N ASN A 132 22.61 4.61 13.52
CA ASN A 132 23.15 5.87 13.02
C ASN A 132 23.61 5.67 11.57
N ILE A 133 23.24 6.59 10.68
CA ILE A 133 23.59 6.49 9.26
C ILE A 133 24.45 7.65 8.79
N THR A 134 25.17 7.43 7.70
CA THR A 134 25.95 8.47 7.03
C THR A 134 25.35 8.75 5.65
N PHE A 135 24.99 10.00 5.38
CA PHE A 135 24.74 10.47 4.03
C PHE A 135 26.08 10.87 3.40
N ASP A 136 26.64 9.96 2.61
CA ASP A 136 27.94 10.14 1.95
C ASP A 136 27.78 10.37 0.44
N ARG A 137 28.37 11.47 -0.03
CA ARG A 137 28.49 11.82 -1.46
C ARG A 137 29.92 12.24 -1.81
N SER A 138 30.91 11.84 -1.00
CA SER A 138 32.32 12.21 -1.17
C SER A 138 32.91 11.75 -2.51
N ASP A 139 32.33 10.74 -3.14
CA ASP A 139 32.67 10.23 -4.46
C ASP A 139 32.27 11.16 -5.62
N ARG A 140 31.37 12.13 -5.39
CA ARG A 140 30.84 13.01 -6.44
C ARG A 140 31.56 14.35 -6.49
N GLN A 141 32.34 14.58 -7.53
CA GLN A 141 33.04 15.84 -7.76
C GLN A 141 32.11 17.01 -8.12
N THR A 142 30.87 16.73 -8.53
CA THR A 142 29.87 17.73 -8.92
C THR A 142 29.12 18.36 -7.74
N ASN A 143 29.46 18.01 -6.50
CA ASN A 143 28.79 18.54 -5.32
C ASN A 143 29.04 20.03 -5.17
N LYS A 144 27.96 20.81 -4.99
CA LYS A 144 28.05 22.23 -4.62
C LYS A 144 27.94 22.39 -3.10
N VAL A 145 29.00 22.88 -2.48
CA VAL A 145 29.02 23.21 -1.04
C VAL A 145 28.79 24.71 -0.89
N ILE A 146 27.72 25.07 -0.16
CA ILE A 146 27.41 26.46 0.19
C ILE A 146 27.48 26.57 1.72
N VAL A 147 28.38 27.42 2.22
CA VAL A 147 28.47 27.74 3.64
C VAL A 147 27.99 29.18 3.82
N ARG A 148 27.02 29.38 4.71
CA ARG A 148 26.49 30.70 5.04
C ARG A 148 27.14 31.21 6.33
N GLY A 149 27.55 32.47 6.31
CA GLY A 149 27.99 33.19 7.50
C GLY A 149 26.82 33.59 8.41
N PRO A 150 27.11 34.26 9.54
CA PRO A 150 26.09 34.69 10.51
C PRO A 150 24.98 35.58 9.92
N ASP A 151 25.30 36.39 8.91
CA ASP A 151 24.36 37.32 8.27
C ASP A 151 23.68 36.72 7.01
N ASN A 152 23.67 35.39 6.88
CA ASN A 152 23.20 34.65 5.69
C ASN A 152 23.96 34.94 4.38
N ASN A 153 25.08 35.67 4.42
CA ASN A 153 25.98 35.83 3.28
C ASN A 153 26.67 34.50 2.92
N ILE A 154 26.89 34.25 1.63
CA ILE A 154 27.60 33.06 1.16
C ILE A 154 29.10 33.32 1.28
N LEU A 155 29.82 32.45 2.00
CA LEU A 155 31.27 32.54 2.15
C LEU A 155 31.98 32.13 0.85
N SER A 156 33.13 32.74 0.60
CA SER A 156 34.04 32.36 -0.49
C SER A 156 34.72 31.01 -0.22
N LYS A 157 35.34 30.42 -1.24
CA LYS A 157 36.00 29.12 -1.12
C LYS A 157 37.19 29.20 -0.16
N GLU A 158 37.93 30.30 -0.22
CA GLU A 158 39.11 30.57 0.61
C GLU A 158 38.73 30.69 2.09
N GLU A 159 37.62 31.37 2.39
CA GLU A 159 37.08 31.49 3.75
C GLU A 159 36.59 30.13 4.28
N VAL A 160 35.93 29.32 3.46
CA VAL A 160 35.52 27.98 3.86
C VAL A 160 36.72 27.08 4.12
N LEU A 161 37.76 27.14 3.27
CA LEU A 161 38.99 26.35 3.43
C LEU A 161 39.77 26.75 4.69
N SER A 162 39.83 28.05 5.02
CA SER A 162 40.46 28.50 6.27
C SER A 162 39.68 28.04 7.51
N LEU A 163 38.35 28.02 7.44
CA LEU A 163 37.50 27.57 8.55
C LEU A 163 37.58 26.07 8.84
N ILE A 164 37.91 25.25 7.85
CA ILE A 164 38.10 23.79 8.00
C ILE A 164 39.56 23.39 8.14
N LYS A 165 40.52 24.32 7.96
CA LYS A 165 41.94 24.07 8.17
C LYS A 165 42.15 23.55 9.59
N ASP A 166 42.89 22.45 9.70
CA ASP A 166 43.19 21.74 10.95
C ASP A 166 41.98 21.13 11.70
N LYS A 167 40.82 21.02 11.02
CA LYS A 167 39.63 20.31 11.52
C LYS A 167 39.37 19.06 10.70
N ASP A 168 39.17 17.92 11.35
CA ASP A 168 38.70 16.68 10.71
C ASP A 168 37.19 16.77 10.42
N ARG A 169 36.81 17.60 9.44
CA ARG A 169 35.41 17.85 9.10
C ARG A 169 35.14 17.71 7.61
N SER A 170 34.29 16.75 7.27
CA SER A 170 33.76 16.61 5.91
C SER A 170 32.54 17.52 5.68
N LEU A 171 32.49 18.20 4.54
CA LEU A 171 31.35 19.04 4.11
C LEU A 171 30.43 18.32 3.10
N VAL A 172 30.84 17.12 2.66
CA VAL A 172 30.13 16.28 1.68
C VAL A 172 29.60 14.98 2.30
N ARG A 173 29.80 14.82 3.62
CA ARG A 173 29.22 13.78 4.45
C ARG A 173 28.37 14.40 5.55
N LYS A 174 27.20 13.82 5.81
CA LYS A 174 26.37 14.18 6.97
C LYS A 174 26.10 12.95 7.82
N TRP A 175 26.43 13.03 9.10
CA TRP A 175 25.99 12.08 10.10
C TRP A 175 24.52 12.32 10.43
N ILE A 176 23.73 11.26 10.52
CA ILE A 176 22.31 11.32 10.85
C ILE A 176 22.05 10.29 11.95
N PRO A 177 21.97 10.73 13.22
CA PRO A 177 21.80 9.82 14.35
C PRO A 177 20.35 9.29 14.44
N ASP A 178 20.17 8.24 15.25
CA ASP A 178 18.89 7.75 15.77
C ASP A 178 17.82 7.46 14.71
N ASN A 179 18.25 6.90 13.58
CA ASN A 179 17.35 6.49 12.51
C ASN A 179 16.61 5.20 12.87
N ALA A 180 15.30 5.31 13.09
CA ALA A 180 14.43 4.19 13.39
C ALA A 180 14.13 3.33 12.14
N ARG A 181 14.08 2.00 12.35
CA ARG A 181 13.84 0.97 11.33
C ARG A 181 12.90 -0.09 11.89
N ALA A 182 11.97 -0.55 11.06
CA ALA A 182 11.06 -1.63 11.39
C ALA A 182 11.69 -2.99 11.09
N THR A 183 11.54 -3.91 12.03
CA THR A 183 11.92 -5.33 11.90
C THR A 183 10.83 -6.24 12.46
N GLY A 184 10.77 -7.48 11.99
CA GLY A 184 9.90 -8.55 12.49
C GLY A 184 8.81 -9.01 11.52
N PHE A 185 7.75 -9.59 12.09
CA PHE A 185 6.65 -10.20 11.36
C PHE A 185 5.42 -9.29 11.32
N PHE A 186 4.89 -9.09 10.12
CA PHE A 186 3.80 -8.18 9.85
C PHE A 186 2.66 -8.89 9.14
N VAL A 187 1.43 -8.53 9.51
CA VAL A 187 0.22 -8.95 8.82
C VAL A 187 -0.46 -7.78 8.15
N GLN A 188 -1.07 -8.07 7.01
CA GLN A 188 -1.96 -7.18 6.29
C GLN A 188 -3.19 -7.97 5.86
N ASP A 189 -4.36 -7.36 6.04
CA ASP A 189 -5.64 -7.90 5.63
C ASP A 189 -6.20 -7.06 4.45
N ILE A 190 -6.75 -7.73 3.43
CA ILE A 190 -7.42 -7.12 2.29
C ILE A 190 -8.78 -7.78 2.12
N ALA A 191 -9.83 -6.97 1.98
CA ALA A 191 -11.13 -7.42 1.51
C ALA A 191 -11.36 -6.91 0.08
N VAL A 192 -11.65 -7.82 -0.84
CA VAL A 192 -11.95 -7.54 -2.25
C VAL A 192 -13.44 -7.71 -2.47
N ASP A 193 -14.19 -6.61 -2.65
CA ASP A 193 -15.62 -6.67 -2.97
C ASP A 193 -15.83 -6.91 -4.47
N LEU A 194 -16.11 -8.16 -4.84
CA LEU A 194 -16.23 -8.61 -6.23
C LEU A 194 -17.40 -7.93 -6.96
N ARG A 195 -18.45 -7.52 -6.23
CA ARG A 195 -19.63 -6.84 -6.78
C ARG A 195 -19.31 -5.43 -7.28
N ARG A 196 -18.24 -4.82 -6.76
CA ARG A 196 -17.80 -3.46 -7.08
C ARG A 196 -16.52 -3.40 -7.88
N LEU A 197 -15.75 -4.50 -7.91
CA LEU A 197 -14.40 -4.55 -8.45
C LEU A 197 -14.31 -3.99 -9.88
N PHE A 198 -15.27 -4.36 -10.73
CA PHE A 198 -15.33 -3.95 -12.13
C PHE A 198 -16.58 -3.14 -12.48
N CYS A 199 -17.19 -2.50 -11.48
CA CYS A 199 -18.46 -1.78 -11.65
C CYS A 199 -18.38 -0.35 -11.15
N VAL A 200 -19.23 0.49 -11.75
CA VAL A 200 -19.50 1.87 -11.32
C VAL A 200 -21.01 2.08 -11.25
N THR A 201 -21.50 2.72 -10.18
CA THR A 201 -22.94 2.93 -9.97
C THR A 201 -23.51 4.00 -10.90
N LEU A 202 -24.77 3.81 -11.31
CA LEU A 202 -25.57 4.78 -12.06
C LEU A 202 -26.58 5.51 -11.15
N ASN A 203 -26.29 5.61 -9.85
CA ASN A 203 -27.15 6.32 -8.91
C ASN A 203 -27.07 7.84 -9.10
N GLU A 204 -28.15 8.46 -9.55
CA GLU A 204 -28.25 9.91 -9.79
C GLU A 204 -28.26 10.75 -8.51
N TYR A 205 -28.67 10.17 -7.37
CA TYR A 205 -28.68 10.85 -6.09
C TYR A 205 -27.27 10.99 -5.52
N GLU A 206 -26.48 9.92 -5.61
CA GLU A 206 -25.10 9.81 -5.14
C GLU A 206 -24.19 9.33 -6.30
N PRO A 207 -23.84 10.22 -7.25
CA PRO A 207 -23.13 9.83 -8.46
C PRO A 207 -21.67 9.45 -8.18
N GLU A 208 -21.24 8.34 -8.78
CA GLU A 208 -19.81 7.97 -8.86
C GLU A 208 -19.12 8.61 -10.06
N ILE A 209 -19.87 8.93 -11.13
CA ILE A 209 -19.37 9.50 -12.39
C ILE A 209 -20.31 10.59 -12.90
N THR A 210 -19.82 11.43 -13.82
CA THR A 210 -20.66 12.41 -14.54
C THR A 210 -21.46 11.73 -15.65
N GLN A 211 -22.48 12.42 -16.16
CA GLN A 211 -23.24 11.96 -17.32
C GLN A 211 -22.37 11.84 -18.57
N GLU A 212 -21.45 12.77 -18.78
CA GLU A 212 -20.47 12.74 -19.88
C GLU A 212 -19.59 11.47 -19.80
N THR A 213 -19.06 11.16 -18.61
CA THR A 213 -18.30 9.93 -18.39
C THR A 213 -19.17 8.70 -18.63
N GLN A 214 -20.43 8.70 -18.18
CA GLN A 214 -21.36 7.59 -18.41
C GLN A 214 -21.57 7.33 -19.91
N GLU A 215 -21.82 8.36 -20.72
CA GLU A 215 -22.01 8.24 -22.17
C GLU A 215 -20.74 7.73 -22.86
N SER A 216 -19.57 8.26 -22.46
CA SER A 216 -18.26 7.79 -22.95
C SER A 216 -18.01 6.31 -22.64
N LEU A 217 -18.29 5.86 -21.42
CA LEU A 217 -18.11 4.46 -21.03
C LEU A 217 -19.01 3.52 -21.84
N LYS A 218 -20.28 3.90 -22.08
CA LYS A 218 -21.18 3.13 -22.95
C LYS A 218 -20.64 3.04 -24.37
N ALA A 219 -20.11 4.14 -24.92
CA ALA A 219 -19.47 4.14 -26.23
C ALA A 219 -18.21 3.26 -26.28
N GLN A 220 -17.50 3.11 -25.17
CA GLN A 220 -16.36 2.19 -24.99
C GLN A 220 -16.78 0.73 -24.74
N GLY A 221 -18.08 0.42 -24.79
CA GLY A 221 -18.60 -0.95 -24.66
C GLY A 221 -18.81 -1.43 -23.22
N TRP A 222 -18.88 -0.52 -22.24
CA TRP A 222 -19.29 -0.88 -20.88
C TRP A 222 -20.74 -1.35 -20.86
N ILE A 223 -21.02 -2.38 -20.06
CA ILE A 223 -22.28 -3.12 -20.08
C ILE A 223 -23.20 -2.60 -18.99
N GLU A 224 -24.44 -2.25 -19.34
CA GLU A 224 -25.46 -1.94 -18.34
C GLU A 224 -25.88 -3.20 -17.60
N SER A 225 -25.85 -3.13 -16.26
CA SER A 225 -26.23 -4.23 -15.39
C SER A 225 -26.92 -3.69 -14.13
N LYS A 226 -27.28 -4.60 -13.23
CA LYS A 226 -27.85 -4.32 -11.93
C LYS A 226 -27.22 -5.26 -10.91
N ASN A 227 -26.81 -4.69 -9.78
CA ASN A 227 -26.37 -5.44 -8.61
C ASN A 227 -27.23 -5.07 -7.39
N VAL A 228 -26.86 -5.62 -6.23
CA VAL A 228 -27.54 -5.35 -4.95
C VAL A 228 -27.55 -3.87 -4.53
N PHE A 229 -26.70 -3.03 -5.14
CA PHE A 229 -26.63 -1.59 -4.87
C PHE A 229 -27.44 -0.75 -5.87
N GLY A 230 -27.93 -1.34 -6.95
CA GLY A 230 -28.71 -0.65 -7.99
C GLY A 230 -28.17 -0.86 -9.40
N LYS A 231 -28.56 0.02 -10.32
CA LYS A 231 -28.07 0.03 -11.71
C LYS A 231 -26.58 0.40 -11.74
N CYS A 232 -25.81 -0.26 -12.59
CA CYS A 232 -24.38 -0.02 -12.74
C CYS A 232 -23.93 -0.20 -14.20
N LEU A 233 -22.74 0.31 -14.50
CA LEU A 233 -21.97 -0.08 -15.67
C LEU A 233 -20.85 -1.04 -15.25
N VAL A 234 -20.68 -2.11 -16.03
CA VAL A 234 -19.67 -3.14 -15.83
C VAL A 234 -18.59 -3.01 -16.90
N ALA A 235 -17.33 -3.12 -16.49
CA ALA A 235 -16.20 -3.08 -17.40
C ALA A 235 -16.27 -4.23 -18.42
N PRO A 236 -15.91 -4.01 -19.71
CA PRO A 236 -15.95 -5.02 -20.75
C PRO A 236 -15.14 -6.26 -20.40
N ALA A 237 -15.58 -7.45 -20.81
CA ALA A 237 -14.93 -8.73 -20.52
C ALA A 237 -13.44 -8.74 -20.88
N LYS A 238 -13.06 -8.19 -22.05
CA LYS A 238 -11.66 -8.08 -22.49
C LYS A 238 -10.80 -7.25 -21.53
N TYR A 239 -11.36 -6.18 -20.97
CA TYR A 239 -10.64 -5.34 -20.01
C TYR A 239 -10.50 -6.05 -18.67
N ARG A 240 -11.56 -6.73 -18.20
CA ARG A 240 -11.52 -7.56 -16.99
C ARG A 240 -10.47 -8.68 -17.10
N GLN A 241 -10.43 -9.40 -18.22
CA GLN A 241 -9.44 -10.46 -18.47
C GLN A 241 -7.99 -9.95 -18.40
N LYS A 242 -7.73 -8.71 -18.84
CA LYS A 242 -6.43 -8.05 -18.69
C LYS A 242 -6.13 -7.72 -17.22
N LEU A 243 -7.10 -7.15 -16.51
CA LEU A 243 -6.91 -6.64 -15.15
C LEU A 243 -6.75 -7.74 -14.09
N ILE A 244 -7.50 -8.83 -14.19
CA ILE A 244 -7.56 -9.88 -13.16
C ILE A 244 -6.17 -10.43 -12.77
N PRO A 245 -5.33 -10.92 -13.70
CA PRO A 245 -4.01 -11.44 -13.33
C PRO A 245 -3.11 -10.36 -12.71
N ALA A 246 -3.21 -9.12 -13.20
CA ALA A 246 -2.45 -7.99 -12.66
C ALA A 246 -2.91 -7.59 -11.25
N ILE A 247 -4.22 -7.66 -10.97
CA ILE A 247 -4.79 -7.45 -9.63
C ILE A 247 -4.29 -8.54 -8.68
N ALA A 248 -4.39 -9.81 -9.06
CA ALA A 248 -3.92 -10.90 -8.22
C ALA A 248 -2.42 -10.77 -7.92
N LYS A 249 -1.61 -10.46 -8.94
CA LYS A 249 -0.18 -10.23 -8.78
C LYS A 249 0.12 -9.04 -7.88
N SER A 250 -0.53 -7.89 -8.10
CA SER A 250 -0.32 -6.72 -7.25
C SER A 250 -0.73 -6.93 -5.79
N ILE A 251 -1.75 -7.76 -5.52
CA ILE A 251 -2.14 -8.12 -4.15
C ILE A 251 -1.08 -8.98 -3.45
N VAL A 252 -0.43 -9.89 -4.17
CA VAL A 252 0.56 -10.83 -3.62
C VAL A 252 1.97 -10.23 -3.54
N ASP A 253 2.39 -9.57 -4.61
CA ASP A 253 3.78 -9.19 -4.87
C ASP A 253 4.11 -7.73 -4.53
N TRP A 254 3.16 -6.93 -4.04
CA TRP A 254 3.47 -5.53 -3.69
C TRP A 254 4.61 -5.43 -2.66
N ARG A 255 5.44 -4.40 -2.82
CA ARG A 255 6.58 -4.10 -1.94
C ARG A 255 6.74 -2.60 -1.78
N ILE A 256 7.37 -2.21 -0.68
CA ILE A 256 7.81 -0.82 -0.47
C ILE A 256 9.24 -0.72 -0.99
N THR A 257 9.40 -0.16 -2.20
CA THR A 257 10.71 -0.07 -2.88
C THR A 257 11.39 1.29 -2.76
N SER A 258 10.63 2.36 -2.47
CA SER A 258 11.11 3.75 -2.64
C SER A 258 11.21 4.56 -1.34
N ASN A 259 10.87 4.01 -0.18
CA ASN A 259 10.91 4.77 1.08
C ASN A 259 12.35 4.89 1.58
N GLN A 260 13.06 5.94 1.17
CA GLN A 260 14.46 6.19 1.55
C GLN A 260 15.33 4.97 1.24
N SER A 261 15.76 4.83 -0.02
CA SER A 261 16.57 3.75 -0.63
C SER A 261 17.91 3.39 0.05
N ARG A 262 18.08 3.76 1.33
CA ARG A 262 19.27 3.58 2.14
C ARG A 262 19.36 2.16 2.73
N THR A 263 18.22 1.48 2.88
CA THR A 263 18.18 0.07 3.31
C THR A 263 17.08 -0.67 2.55
N PHE A 264 17.48 -1.64 1.75
CA PHE A 264 16.57 -2.51 1.01
C PHE A 264 16.12 -3.68 1.91
N SER A 265 14.81 -3.93 1.93
CA SER A 265 14.24 -5.13 2.54
C SER A 265 13.46 -5.86 1.46
N LEU A 266 13.68 -7.16 1.33
CA LEU A 266 12.92 -7.99 0.38
C LEU A 266 11.42 -8.00 0.71
N MET A 267 11.07 -7.71 1.97
CA MET A 267 9.70 -7.79 2.50
C MET A 267 9.04 -9.12 2.12
N GLU A 268 9.75 -10.22 2.39
CA GLU A 268 9.39 -11.56 1.97
C GLU A 268 7.97 -11.89 2.42
N THR A 269 7.15 -12.36 1.49
CA THR A 269 5.85 -12.94 1.82
C THR A 269 6.09 -14.37 2.28
N LEU A 270 5.86 -14.63 3.57
CA LEU A 270 6.03 -15.95 4.17
C LEU A 270 4.79 -16.83 3.95
N ALA A 271 3.59 -16.25 4.08
CA ALA A 271 2.35 -16.97 3.84
C ALA A 271 1.22 -16.05 3.39
N ILE A 272 0.28 -16.61 2.64
CA ILE A 272 -0.99 -15.97 2.28
C ILE A 272 -2.12 -16.93 2.61
N SER A 273 -3.08 -16.47 3.40
CA SER A 273 -4.37 -17.16 3.56
C SER A 273 -5.44 -16.42 2.77
N ILE A 274 -6.39 -17.17 2.21
CA ILE A 274 -7.51 -16.65 1.42
C ILE A 274 -8.80 -17.34 1.89
N SER A 275 -9.86 -16.57 2.12
CA SER A 275 -11.15 -17.10 2.56
C SER A 275 -12.32 -16.22 2.13
N GLU A 276 -13.53 -16.79 2.15
CA GLU A 276 -14.79 -16.05 2.03
C GLU A 276 -15.35 -15.65 3.40
N ASP A 277 -14.73 -16.11 4.49
CA ASP A 277 -15.12 -15.82 5.87
C ASP A 277 -14.07 -14.94 6.57
N ALA A 278 -14.48 -13.70 6.87
CA ALA A 278 -13.64 -12.73 7.57
C ALA A 278 -13.20 -13.18 8.98
N ASN A 279 -13.98 -14.04 9.64
CA ASN A 279 -13.65 -14.50 10.99
C ASN A 279 -12.57 -15.59 10.96
N LYS A 280 -12.63 -16.49 9.96
CA LYS A 280 -11.65 -17.55 9.79
C LYS A 280 -10.27 -17.00 9.40
N ILE A 281 -10.22 -15.96 8.56
CA ILE A 281 -8.93 -15.39 8.10
C ILE A 281 -8.08 -14.83 9.24
N ALA A 282 -8.70 -14.26 10.28
CA ALA A 282 -7.96 -13.71 11.41
C ALA A 282 -7.26 -14.80 12.23
N GLY A 283 -7.85 -16.00 12.28
CA GLY A 283 -7.30 -17.16 12.97
C GLY A 283 -6.24 -17.94 12.19
N SER A 284 -6.21 -17.80 10.86
CA SER A 284 -5.32 -18.58 10.00
C SER A 284 -3.84 -18.18 10.12
N ILE A 285 -3.56 -16.91 10.40
CA ILE A 285 -2.19 -16.41 10.64
C ILE A 285 -2.21 -15.56 11.91
N ARG A 286 -1.65 -16.08 13.01
CA ARG A 286 -1.78 -15.50 14.35
C ARG A 286 -0.47 -15.53 15.14
N GLY A 287 -0.32 -14.61 16.10
CA GLY A 287 0.67 -14.76 17.17
C GLY A 287 0.03 -15.47 18.35
N LYS A 288 0.70 -16.49 18.88
CA LYS A 288 0.29 -17.21 20.09
C LYS A 288 1.29 -16.92 21.21
N LEU A 289 0.83 -16.57 22.41
CA LEU A 289 1.73 -16.42 23.55
C LEU A 289 2.39 -17.75 23.89
N ASN A 290 3.67 -17.70 24.28
CA ASN A 290 4.36 -18.88 24.76
C ASN A 290 3.84 -19.22 26.17
N PRO A 291 3.39 -20.46 26.41
CA PRO A 291 2.80 -20.86 27.70
C PRO A 291 3.80 -20.81 28.86
N GLU A 292 5.10 -20.93 28.59
CA GLU A 292 6.16 -20.88 29.59
C GLU A 292 6.72 -19.45 29.77
N ASN A 293 6.45 -18.54 28.82
CA ASN A 293 6.95 -17.17 28.86
C ASN A 293 6.00 -16.20 28.17
N GLU A 294 5.19 -15.49 28.97
CA GLU A 294 4.21 -14.50 28.50
C GLU A 294 4.84 -13.26 27.81
N ARG A 295 6.16 -13.08 27.93
CA ARG A 295 6.94 -12.05 27.22
C ARG A 295 7.51 -12.56 25.89
N LYS A 296 7.10 -13.75 25.44
CA LYS A 296 7.38 -14.28 24.12
C LYS A 296 6.09 -14.64 23.41
N ALA A 297 6.06 -14.39 22.11
CA ALA A 297 5.02 -14.87 21.22
C ALA A 297 5.65 -15.76 20.14
N ILE A 298 4.84 -16.68 19.62
CA ILE A 298 5.20 -17.64 18.60
C ILE A 298 4.29 -17.33 17.39
N PRO A 299 4.86 -17.04 16.22
CA PRO A 299 4.06 -16.91 15.01
C PRO A 299 3.51 -18.28 14.60
N VAL A 300 2.24 -18.35 14.21
CA VAL A 300 1.55 -19.58 13.81
C VAL A 300 0.83 -19.35 12.49
N ILE A 301 1.03 -20.28 11.57
CA ILE A 301 0.26 -20.41 10.33
C ILE A 301 -0.59 -21.69 10.47
N GLU A 302 -1.90 -21.55 10.35
CA GLU A 302 -2.82 -22.69 10.28
C GLU A 302 -2.93 -23.14 8.82
N GLU A 303 -2.18 -24.19 8.50
CA GLU A 303 -2.08 -24.68 7.13
C GLU A 303 -3.32 -25.48 6.68
N ASN A 304 -4.04 -26.10 7.62
CA ASN A 304 -5.19 -26.97 7.35
C ASN A 304 -6.46 -26.48 8.04
N MET A 305 -6.85 -25.23 7.81
CA MET A 305 -8.09 -24.65 8.35
C MET A 305 -9.23 -24.79 7.34
N ASP A 306 -10.34 -25.43 7.74
CA ASP A 306 -11.53 -25.56 6.89
C ASP A 306 -12.04 -24.19 6.40
N GLY A 307 -12.28 -24.08 5.10
CA GLY A 307 -12.72 -22.84 4.45
C GLY A 307 -11.66 -21.74 4.34
N VAL A 308 -10.39 -22.07 4.54
CA VAL A 308 -9.26 -21.16 4.30
C VAL A 308 -8.19 -21.86 3.47
N ASP A 309 -7.86 -21.27 2.33
CA ASP A 309 -6.77 -21.71 1.48
C ASP A 309 -5.49 -20.99 1.89
N THR A 310 -4.50 -21.74 2.38
CA THR A 310 -3.23 -21.20 2.88
C THR A 310 -2.07 -21.63 1.98
N PHE A 311 -1.26 -20.67 1.56
CA PHE A 311 -0.10 -20.85 0.70
C PHE A 311 1.15 -20.40 1.45
N VAL A 312 2.10 -21.31 1.69
CA VAL A 312 3.30 -21.07 2.50
C VAL A 312 4.56 -21.10 1.63
N SER A 313 5.36 -20.04 1.64
CA SER A 313 6.61 -19.98 0.86
C SER A 313 7.75 -20.70 1.57
N LEU A 314 8.76 -21.14 0.82
CA LEU A 314 9.98 -21.75 1.39
C LEU A 314 10.67 -20.86 2.45
N ALA A 315 10.59 -19.53 2.30
CA ALA A 315 11.17 -18.60 3.25
C ALA A 315 10.52 -18.68 4.64
N ALA A 316 9.29 -19.19 4.75
CA ALA A 316 8.61 -19.36 6.04
C ALA A 316 9.35 -20.33 6.96
N GLY A 317 9.89 -21.44 6.42
CA GLY A 317 10.59 -22.47 7.20
C GLY A 317 11.87 -21.96 7.90
N ASN A 318 12.41 -20.81 7.48
CA ASN A 318 13.53 -20.16 8.18
C ASN A 318 13.12 -19.54 9.52
N TYR A 319 11.82 -19.29 9.73
CA TYR A 319 11.33 -18.49 10.85
C TYR A 319 10.17 -19.12 11.63
N LEU A 320 9.43 -20.03 11.01
CA LEU A 320 8.27 -20.70 11.57
C LEU A 320 8.38 -22.20 11.38
N ILE A 321 7.70 -22.96 12.23
CA ILE A 321 7.46 -24.38 12.00
C ILE A 321 6.32 -24.48 11.00
N THR A 322 6.59 -25.05 9.84
CA THR A 322 5.66 -25.23 8.72
C THR A 322 5.81 -26.61 8.10
N ASN A 323 4.79 -27.08 7.36
CA ASN A 323 4.76 -28.44 6.79
C ASN A 323 4.46 -28.51 5.29
N SER A 324 3.97 -27.41 4.68
CA SER A 324 3.49 -27.35 3.29
C SER A 324 4.22 -26.31 2.43
N GLU A 325 5.44 -25.93 2.81
CA GLU A 325 6.21 -24.93 2.10
C GLU A 325 6.44 -25.30 0.63
N SER A 326 6.28 -24.32 -0.26
CA SER A 326 6.49 -24.51 -1.69
C SER A 326 7.15 -23.31 -2.33
N ALA A 327 8.01 -23.58 -3.33
CA ALA A 327 8.57 -22.53 -4.19
C ALA A 327 7.49 -21.85 -5.05
N GLU A 328 6.41 -22.58 -5.33
CA GLU A 328 5.29 -22.11 -6.16
C GLU A 328 4.18 -21.45 -5.35
N ALA A 329 4.31 -21.36 -4.01
CA ALA A 329 3.24 -20.91 -3.13
C ALA A 329 2.66 -19.55 -3.52
N MET A 330 3.51 -18.57 -3.88
CA MET A 330 3.05 -17.24 -4.28
C MET A 330 2.37 -17.26 -5.65
N GLU A 331 2.86 -18.07 -6.60
CA GLU A 331 2.20 -18.23 -7.91
C GLU A 331 0.84 -18.92 -7.77
N ASN A 332 0.75 -19.95 -6.92
CA ASN A 332 -0.49 -20.64 -6.61
C ASN A 332 -1.50 -19.71 -5.93
N ALA A 333 -1.05 -18.84 -5.02
CA ALA A 333 -1.90 -17.82 -4.42
C ALA A 333 -2.43 -16.82 -5.46
N LYS A 334 -1.58 -16.33 -6.38
CA LYS A 334 -2.00 -15.44 -7.48
C LYS A 334 -3.03 -16.10 -8.40
N LYS A 335 -2.78 -17.36 -8.76
CA LYS A 335 -3.71 -18.14 -9.58
C LYS A 335 -5.04 -18.31 -8.85
N PHE A 336 -5.01 -18.70 -7.58
CA PHE A 336 -6.22 -18.86 -6.78
C PHE A 336 -7.06 -17.58 -6.68
N ILE A 337 -6.43 -16.43 -6.41
CA ILE A 337 -7.12 -15.12 -6.42
C ILE A 337 -7.72 -14.84 -7.80
N SER A 338 -6.96 -15.07 -8.87
CA SER A 338 -7.42 -14.85 -10.24
C SER A 338 -8.64 -15.72 -10.56
N ASP A 339 -8.58 -17.01 -10.26
CA ASP A 339 -9.66 -17.97 -10.51
C ASP A 339 -10.92 -17.58 -9.73
N LYS A 340 -10.77 -17.18 -8.46
CA LYS A 340 -11.90 -16.70 -7.63
C LYS A 340 -12.53 -15.41 -8.18
N ILE A 341 -11.72 -14.47 -8.70
CA ILE A 341 -12.25 -13.25 -9.32
C ILE A 341 -12.94 -13.58 -10.67
N GLN A 342 -12.36 -14.46 -11.48
CA GLN A 342 -12.92 -14.88 -12.78
C GLN A 342 -14.24 -15.63 -12.63
N ALA A 343 -14.39 -16.45 -11.59
CA ALA A 343 -15.60 -17.21 -11.31
C ALA A 343 -16.81 -16.34 -10.94
N PHE A 344 -16.59 -15.07 -10.57
CA PHE A 344 -17.68 -14.16 -10.22
C PHE A 344 -18.31 -13.54 -11.46
N ASP A 345 -19.61 -13.82 -11.67
CA ASP A 345 -20.38 -13.20 -12.74
C ASP A 345 -20.63 -11.70 -12.44
N CYS A 346 -19.78 -10.86 -13.03
CA CYS A 346 -19.86 -9.42 -12.88
C CYS A 346 -21.07 -8.81 -13.60
N GLU A 347 -21.60 -9.49 -14.62
CA GLU A 347 -22.65 -8.98 -15.51
C GLU A 347 -24.04 -9.36 -15.02
N ASN A 348 -24.19 -10.47 -14.28
CA ASN A 348 -25.45 -10.93 -13.70
C ASN A 348 -25.33 -11.14 -12.18
N GLN A 349 -25.27 -10.04 -11.41
CA GLN A 349 -25.03 -10.10 -9.96
C GLN A 349 -26.27 -10.29 -9.09
N MET A 350 -27.48 -10.18 -9.67
CA MET A 350 -28.71 -10.41 -8.92
C MET A 350 -28.88 -11.92 -8.70
N PRO A 351 -29.25 -12.38 -7.49
CA PRO A 351 -29.65 -13.76 -7.29
C PRO A 351 -30.85 -14.07 -8.21
N ALA A 352 -30.79 -15.23 -8.86
CA ALA A 352 -31.89 -15.77 -9.66
C ALA A 352 -33.14 -16.03 -8.80
#